data_AF-A0A968FUQ8-F1
#
_entry.id   AF-A0A968FUQ8-F1
#
_cell.length_a   1.000
_cell.length_b   1.000
_cell.length_c   1.000
_cell.angle_alpha   90.00
_cell.angle_beta   90.00
_cell.angle_gamma   90.00
#
_symmetry.space_group_name_H-M   'P 1'
#
loop_
_entity.id
_entity.type
_entity.pdbx_description
1 polymer ?
#
loop_
_entity_poly.entity_id
_entity_poly.type
_entity_poly.pdbx_seq_one_letter_code
_entity_poly.pdbx_strand_id
1 'polypeptide(L)'
;MGIKPLYYYPGENCFLFASEVRGIRASRIPRDVLNPDALYHYLSFGNLAAPQTLLSPIQELHPGHYLQVTPEKWEEKPYWS
;
A
#
# COMPACT_ATOMS: atom_id res chain seq x y z
N MET A 1 4.33 -4.47 -17.24
CA MET A 1 4.85 -3.34 -16.45
C MET A 1 3.68 -2.47 -16.01
N GLY A 2 3.31 -2.50 -14.72
CA GLY A 2 2.24 -1.66 -14.20
C GLY A 2 2.65 -0.18 -14.29
N ILE A 3 1.89 0.63 -15.02
CA ILE A 3 2.23 2.04 -15.26
C ILE A 3 1.95 2.89 -14.02
N LYS A 4 0.98 2.48 -13.18
CA LYS A 4 0.57 3.22 -11.99
C LYS A 4 0.47 2.27 -10.79
N PRO A 5 1.15 2.57 -9.66
CA PRO A 5 1.01 1.78 -8.45
C PRO A 5 -0.41 1.88 -7.90
N LEU A 6 -0.88 0.80 -7.28
CA LEU A 6 -2.11 0.78 -6.50
C LEU A 6 -1.73 0.64 -5.03
N TYR A 7 -2.18 1.58 -4.20
CA TYR A 7 -2.01 1.52 -2.76
C TYR A 7 -3.30 1.08 -2.09
N TYR A 8 -3.18 0.40 -0.95
CA TYR A 8 -4.32 -0.02 -0.15
C TYR A 8 -4.06 0.05 1.36
N TYR A 9 -5.14 0.16 2.13
CA TYR A 9 -5.17 0.12 3.59
C TYR A 9 -6.25 -0.88 4.04
N PRO A 10 -5.85 -2.05 4.59
CA PRO A 10 -6.78 -3.00 5.18
C PRO A 10 -7.07 -2.62 6.64
N GLY A 11 -8.02 -1.70 6.85
CA GLY A 11 -8.49 -1.32 8.19
C GLY A 11 -9.48 -2.33 8.77
N GLU A 12 -9.75 -2.21 10.07
CA GLU A 12 -10.69 -3.11 10.77
C GLU A 12 -12.12 -3.03 10.22
N ASN A 13 -12.60 -1.82 9.92
CA ASN A 13 -14.00 -1.58 9.49
C ASN A 13 -14.13 -1.06 8.05
N CYS A 14 -13.01 -0.90 7.34
CA CYS A 14 -13.03 -0.39 5.98
C CYS A 14 -11.80 -0.84 5.22
N PHE A 15 -11.96 -0.98 3.91
CA PHE A 15 -10.86 -1.17 2.98
C PHE A 15 -10.73 0.05 2.09
N LEU A 16 -9.59 0.73 2.15
CA LEU A 16 -9.32 1.91 1.32
C LEU A 16 -8.32 1.54 0.24
N PHE A 17 -8.48 2.10 -0.95
CA PHE A 17 -7.53 1.97 -2.04
C PHE A 17 -7.45 3.26 -2.84
N ALA A 18 -6.28 3.55 -3.40
CA ALA A 18 -6.07 4.69 -4.29
C ALA A 18 -4.83 4.46 -5.15
N SER A 19 -4.73 5.18 -6.26
CA SER A 19 -3.52 5.17 -7.08
C SER A 19 -2.37 6.02 -6.52
N GLU A 20 -2.58 6.67 -5.38
CA GLU A 20 -1.59 7.48 -4.67
C GLU A 20 -1.85 7.41 -3.15
N VAL A 21 -0.79 7.36 -2.33
CA VAL A 21 -0.87 7.36 -0.86
C VAL A 21 -1.71 8.52 -0.31
N ARG A 22 -1.64 9.70 -0.95
CA ARG A 22 -2.42 10.88 -0.54
C ARG A 22 -3.93 10.68 -0.64
N GLY A 23 -4.41 9.88 -1.60
CA GLY A 23 -5.83 9.56 -1.74
C GLY A 23 -6.37 8.78 -0.54
N ILE A 24 -5.58 7.82 -0.05
CA ILE A 24 -5.91 7.08 1.18
C ILE A 24 -5.82 8.00 2.40
N ARG A 25 -4.78 8.84 2.51
CA ARG A 25 -4.62 9.79 3.63
C ARG A 25 -5.75 10.82 3.73
N ALA A 26 -6.36 11.20 2.62
CA ALA A 26 -7.48 12.15 2.59
C ALA A 26 -8.70 11.65 3.41
N SER A 27 -8.86 10.33 3.59
CA SER A 27 -9.90 9.76 4.44
C SER A 27 -9.75 10.11 5.92
N ARG A 28 -8.52 10.43 6.37
CA ARG A 28 -8.14 10.59 7.78
C ARG A 28 -8.41 9.36 8.66
N ILE A 29 -8.62 8.19 8.05
CA ILE A 29 -8.86 6.93 8.78
C ILE A 29 -7.52 6.29 9.21
N PRO A 30 -6.53 6.06 8.33
CA PRO A 30 -5.25 5.53 8.76
C PRO A 30 -4.52 6.57 9.59
N ARG A 31 -3.89 6.13 10.69
CA ARG A 31 -2.94 6.96 11.43
C ARG A 31 -1.66 7.13 10.60
N ASP A 32 -1.11 8.32 10.56
CA ASP A 32 0.21 8.56 9.94
C ASP A 32 1.31 7.98 10.85
N VAL A 33 1.54 6.67 10.75
CA VAL A 33 2.64 5.98 11.43
C VAL A 33 3.78 5.80 10.44
N LEU A 34 4.90 6.48 10.69
CA LEU A 34 6.11 6.31 9.89
C LEU A 34 6.69 4.91 10.09
N ASN A 35 7.13 4.29 9.00
CA ASN A 35 7.93 3.08 9.01
C ASN A 35 9.42 3.49 9.10
N PRO A 36 10.12 3.27 10.23
CA PRO A 36 11.52 3.69 10.40
C PRO A 36 12.48 2.99 9.42
N ASP A 37 12.22 1.71 9.10
CA ASP A 37 13.04 0.94 8.18
C ASP A 37 12.88 1.47 6.76
N ALA A 38 11.63 1.70 6.33
CA ALA A 38 11.36 2.32 5.03
C ALA A 38 11.98 3.72 4.95
N LEU A 39 11.89 4.51 6.02
CA LEU A 39 12.53 5.84 6.08
C LEU A 39 14.05 5.73 5.93
N TYR A 40 14.69 4.80 6.64
CA TYR A 40 16.12 4.54 6.52
C TYR A 40 16.52 4.15 5.10
N HIS A 41 15.78 3.23 4.48
CA HIS A 41 16.02 2.79 3.10
C HIS A 41 15.86 3.95 2.11
N TYR A 42 14.78 4.72 2.26
CA TYR A 42 14.53 5.87 1.39
C TYR A 42 15.65 6.92 1.49
N LEU A 43 16.10 7.23 2.71
CA LEU A 43 17.19 8.18 2.93
C LEU A 43 18.55 7.66 2.45
N SER A 44 18.75 6.35 2.46
CA SER A 44 20.02 5.72 2.04
C SER A 44 20.11 5.50 0.53
N PHE A 45 18.99 5.16 -0.13
CA PHE A 45 18.98 4.68 -1.52
C PHE A 45 18.13 5.55 -2.47
N GLY A 46 17.37 6.51 -1.94
CA GLY A 46 16.52 7.42 -2.74
C GLY A 46 15.25 6.78 -3.31
N ASN A 47 14.99 5.50 -3.03
CA ASN A 47 13.78 4.79 -3.43
C ASN A 47 13.31 3.79 -2.36
N LEU A 48 12.08 3.30 -2.52
CA LEU A 48 11.54 2.18 -1.75
C LEU A 48 11.31 1.01 -2.70
N ALA A 49 11.60 -0.20 -2.23
CA ALA A 49 11.15 -1.41 -2.90
C ALA A 49 9.67 -1.64 -2.57
N ALA A 50 8.82 -1.77 -3.59
CA ALA A 50 7.47 -2.29 -3.40
C ALA A 50 7.56 -3.65 -2.67
N PRO A 51 6.65 -3.96 -1.73
CA PRO A 51 5.38 -3.26 -1.43
C PRO A 51 5.48 -2.18 -0.34
N GLN A 52 6.69 -1.77 0.07
CA GLN A 52 6.87 -0.90 1.22
C GLN A 52 6.46 0.55 0.92
N THR A 53 5.81 1.19 1.89
CA THR A 53 5.60 2.64 1.88
C THR A 53 6.19 3.28 3.14
N LEU A 54 6.40 4.60 3.13
CA LEU A 54 6.84 5.35 4.31
C LEU A 54 5.81 5.31 5.45
N LEU A 55 4.55 4.99 5.15
CA LEU A 55 3.47 4.92 6.12
C LEU A 55 3.10 3.47 6.36
N SER A 56 3.45 2.95 7.54
CA SER A 56 3.25 1.54 7.93
C SER A 56 1.85 0.97 7.66
N PRO A 57 0.73 1.70 7.83
CA PRO A 57 -0.59 1.13 7.56
C PRO A 57 -0.89 0.98 6.06
N ILE A 58 -0.22 1.71 5.18
CA ILE A 58 -0.51 1.75 3.75
C ILE A 58 0.49 0.87 3.00
N GLN A 59 -0.01 -0.03 2.15
CA GLN A 59 0.79 -0.97 1.37
C GLN A 59 0.66 -0.68 -0.12
N GLU A 60 1.72 -0.94 -0.88
CA GLU A 60 1.67 -0.96 -2.35
C GLU A 60 1.37 -2.38 -2.83
N LEU A 61 0.42 -2.52 -3.75
CA LEU A 61 0.09 -3.80 -4.39
C LEU A 61 1.28 -4.33 -5.19
N HIS A 62 1.60 -5.62 -5.08
CA HIS A 62 2.72 -6.16 -5.85
C HIS A 62 2.45 -6.07 -7.36
N PRO A 63 3.50 -5.81 -8.18
CA PRO A 63 3.37 -5.86 -9.63
C PRO A 63 2.80 -7.20 -10.10
N GLY A 64 1.89 -7.19 -11.07
CA GLY A 64 1.30 -8.42 -11.60
C GLY A 64 0.33 -9.12 -10.63
N HIS A 65 -0.10 -8.45 -9.55
CA HIS A 65 -1.09 -8.96 -8.61
C HIS A 65 -2.40 -8.17 -8.67
N TYR A 66 -3.48 -8.78 -8.17
CA TYR A 66 -4.75 -8.13 -7.90
C TYR A 66 -5.18 -8.40 -6.45
N LEU A 67 -6.02 -7.52 -5.92
CA LEU A 67 -6.69 -7.71 -4.64
C LEU A 67 -8.14 -8.16 -4.85
N GLN A 68 -8.53 -9.21 -4.15
CA GLN A 68 -9.92 -9.62 -4.02
C GLN A 68 -10.38 -9.28 -2.60
N VAL A 69 -11.38 -8.41 -2.48
CA VAL A 69 -11.86 -7.89 -1.20
C VAL A 69 -13.33 -8.25 -1.02
N THR A 70 -13.67 -8.88 0.10
CA THR A 70 -15.03 -9.15 0.56
C THR A 70 -15.24 -8.49 1.93
N PRO A 71 -16.49 -8.42 2.44
CA PRO A 71 -16.74 -7.91 3.79
C PRO A 71 -15.99 -8.68 4.90
N GLU A 72 -15.66 -9.95 4.68
CA GLU A 72 -15.04 -10.83 5.68
C GLU A 72 -13.51 -10.88 5.58
N LYS A 73 -12.96 -10.72 4.38
CA LYS A 73 -11.52 -10.89 4.13
C LYS A 73 -11.05 -10.16 2.89
N TRP A 74 -9.74 -10.05 2.77
CA TRP A 74 -9.07 -9.68 1.54
C TRP A 74 -7.95 -10.67 1.25
N GLU A 75 -7.63 -10.84 -0.03
CA GLU A 75 -6.52 -11.66 -0.48
C GLU A 75 -5.83 -11.03 -1.69
N GLU A 76 -4.51 -11.11 -1.71
CA GLU A 76 -3.69 -10.69 -2.84
C GLU A 76 -3.29 -11.92 -3.67
N LYS A 77 -3.47 -11.87 -4.99
CA LYS A 77 -3.20 -12.99 -5.89
C LYS A 77 -2.40 -12.54 -7.12
N PRO A 78 -1.35 -13.29 -7.52
CA PRO A 78 -0.69 -13.04 -8.79
C PRO A 78 -1.63 -13.39 -9.94
N TYR A 79 -1.66 -12.53 -10.96
CA TYR A 79 -2.25 -12.84 -12.27
C TYR A 79 -1.20 -12.92 -13.38
N TRP A 80 0.03 -12.43 -13.13
CA TRP A 80 1.15 -12.44 -14.07
C TRP A 80 2.46 -12.56 -13.27
N SER A 81 3.42 -13.36 -13.77
CA SER A 81 4.79 -13.44 -13.24
C SER A 81 5.86 -13.20 -14.30
#